data_AF-A0A316M3P9-F1
#
_entry.id   AF-A0A316M3P9-F1
#
_cell.length_a   1.000
_cell.length_b   1.000
_cell.length_c   1.000
_cell.angle_alpha   90.00
_cell.angle_beta   90.00
_cell.angle_gamma   90.00
#
_symmetry.space_group_name_H-M   'P 1'
#
loop_
_entity.id
_entity.type
_entity.pdbx_description
1 polymer ?
#
loop_
_entity_poly.entity_id
_entity_poly.type
_entity_poly.pdbx_seq_one_letter_code
_entity_poly.pdbx_strand_id
1 'polypeptide(L)'
;MIDKFLKNILLKIDKNSIYEYVIYNDEMTFMIDDIIEIESCWYDIELMFGYYKESPFFLSGEVISERENGCLAIIKSTDVVKENLKMLMEMSKKEMERAYNELKNNMTNSFEINWEFLNKLKVFYLRTVQFNRNILLFC
;
A
#
# COMPACT_ATOMS: atom_id res chain seq x y z
N MET A 1 -2.64 25.21 7.07
CA MET A 1 -2.67 24.79 8.49
C MET A 1 -2.48 23.29 8.48
N ILE A 2 -1.38 22.75 9.04
CA ILE A 2 -1.18 21.30 9.06
C ILE A 2 -2.31 20.70 9.91
N ASP A 3 -3.07 19.80 9.29
CA ASP A 3 -4.16 19.07 9.91
C ASP A 3 -3.71 18.49 11.26
N LYS A 4 -4.58 18.59 12.28
CA LYS A 4 -4.35 18.02 13.62
C LYS A 4 -4.08 16.51 13.52
N PHE A 5 -4.68 15.84 12.54
CA PHE A 5 -4.42 14.44 12.21
C PHE A 5 -2.96 14.22 11.80
N LEU A 6 -2.46 14.96 10.80
CA LEU A 6 -1.08 14.82 10.33
C LEU A 6 -0.08 15.16 11.43
N LYS A 7 -0.36 16.18 12.25
CA LYS A 7 0.49 16.50 13.42
C LYS A 7 0.60 15.32 14.38
N ASN A 8 -0.49 14.61 14.65
CA ASN A 8 -0.47 13.46 15.54
C ASN A 8 0.34 12.29 14.97
N ILE A 9 0.32 12.10 13.64
CA ILE A 9 1.11 11.08 12.96
C ILE A 9 2.59 11.44 12.98
N LEU A 10 2.95 12.68 12.66
CA LEU A 10 4.32 13.18 12.67
C LEU A 10 4.99 13.10 14.06
N LEU A 11 4.20 13.05 15.15
CA LEU A 11 4.71 12.83 16.51
C LEU A 11 5.02 11.36 16.82
N LYS A 12 4.49 10.42 16.04
CA LYS A 12 4.63 8.97 16.28
C LYS A 12 5.67 8.30 15.39
N ILE A 13 6.08 8.95 14.30
CA ILE A 13 7.15 8.45 13.42
C ILE A 13 8.54 8.68 14.04
N ASP A 14 9.46 7.74 13.82
CA ASP A 14 10.88 7.94 14.13
C ASP A 14 11.48 8.99 13.21
N LYS A 15 11.95 10.10 13.78
CA LYS A 15 12.52 11.24 13.04
C LYS A 15 13.89 10.96 12.42
N ASN A 16 14.56 9.87 12.82
CA ASN A 16 15.84 9.47 12.24
C ASN A 16 15.67 8.54 11.04
N SER A 17 14.45 8.11 10.75
CA SER A 17 14.11 7.24 9.63
C SER A 17 13.67 8.03 8.41
N ILE A 18 13.95 7.50 7.21
CA ILE A 18 13.44 8.03 5.93
C ILE A 18 12.21 7.24 5.53
N TYR A 19 11.11 7.95 5.27
CA TYR A 19 9.84 7.35 4.85
C TYR A 19 9.56 7.68 3.39
N GLU A 20 9.13 6.68 2.64
CA GLU A 20 8.35 6.85 1.41
C GLU A 20 6.87 6.84 1.79
N TYR A 21 6.03 7.52 1.02
CA TYR A 21 4.65 7.78 1.44
C TYR A 21 3.69 7.24 0.40
N VAL A 22 2.61 6.65 0.89
CA VAL A 22 1.52 6.10 0.08
C VAL A 22 0.21 6.58 0.68
N ILE A 23 -0.65 7.21 -0.12
CA ILE A 23 -1.91 7.79 0.34
C ILE A 23 -3.08 7.12 -0.40
N TYR A 24 -4.11 6.74 0.35
CA TYR A 24 -5.42 6.29 -0.09
C TYR A 24 -6.48 7.23 0.52
N ASN A 25 -6.86 8.30 -0.16
CA ASN A 25 -8.03 9.09 0.25
C ASN A 25 -8.41 10.08 -0.85
N ASP A 26 -9.67 10.02 -1.33
CA ASP A 26 -10.29 10.95 -2.29
C ASP A 26 -10.04 12.45 -1.98
N GLU A 27 -9.62 12.80 -0.75
CA GLU A 27 -9.43 14.17 -0.28
C GLU A 27 -8.00 14.55 0.20
N MET A 28 -7.00 13.65 0.20
CA MET A 28 -5.68 13.98 0.78
C MET A 28 -4.53 14.02 -0.24
N THR A 29 -4.44 15.13 -0.97
CA THR A 29 -3.26 15.48 -1.77
C THR A 29 -2.18 16.12 -0.87
N PHE A 30 -1.28 15.33 -0.29
CA PHE A 30 -0.02 15.87 0.23
C PHE A 30 1.04 15.84 -0.86
N MET A 31 1.87 16.88 -0.99
CA MET A 31 3.02 16.85 -1.91
C MET A 31 4.18 16.13 -1.24
N ILE A 32 4.50 14.94 -1.73
CA ILE A 32 5.68 14.16 -1.37
C ILE A 32 6.23 13.61 -2.68
N ASP A 33 7.55 13.71 -2.87
CA ASP A 33 8.21 13.63 -4.18
C ASP A 33 8.02 12.33 -5.00
N ASP A 34 7.47 11.26 -4.41
CA ASP A 34 7.21 9.97 -5.07
C ASP A 34 5.88 9.34 -4.58
N ILE A 35 4.76 10.06 -4.71
CA ILE A 35 3.44 9.48 -4.40
C ILE A 35 3.00 8.58 -5.53
N ILE A 36 2.74 7.32 -5.20
CA ILE A 36 1.86 6.48 -6.01
C ILE A 36 0.45 6.76 -5.53
N GLU A 37 -0.37 7.39 -6.36
CA GLU A 37 -1.82 7.40 -6.18
C GLU A 37 -2.32 5.97 -6.41
N ILE A 38 -2.80 5.32 -5.35
CA ILE A 38 -3.29 3.94 -5.39
C ILE A 38 -4.83 3.89 -5.30
N GLU A 39 -5.49 5.04 -5.33
CA GLU A 39 -6.93 5.18 -5.00
C GLU A 39 -7.84 4.22 -5.77
N SER A 40 -7.52 3.87 -7.01
CA SER A 40 -8.35 2.93 -7.76
C SER A 40 -8.06 1.46 -7.49
N CYS A 41 -6.79 1.06 -7.32
CA CYS A 41 -6.40 -0.36 -7.40
C CYS A 41 -6.30 -1.07 -6.04
N TRP A 42 -6.25 -0.33 -4.94
CA TRP A 42 -5.89 -0.91 -3.62
C TRP A 42 -6.83 -2.04 -3.18
N TYR A 43 -8.15 -1.80 -3.31
CA TYR A 43 -9.19 -2.72 -2.90
C TYR A 43 -9.15 -3.99 -3.74
N ASP A 44 -9.02 -3.84 -5.07
CA ASP A 44 -8.90 -4.96 -6.01
C ASP A 44 -7.66 -5.81 -5.70
N ILE A 45 -6.52 -5.17 -5.44
CA ILE A 45 -5.29 -5.88 -5.09
C ILE A 45 -5.41 -6.58 -3.74
N GLU A 46 -6.00 -5.96 -2.74
CA GLU A 46 -6.24 -6.58 -1.43
C GLU A 46 -7.14 -7.83 -1.57
N LEU A 47 -8.19 -7.75 -2.38
CA LEU A 47 -9.06 -8.90 -2.69
C LEU A 47 -8.30 -10.01 -3.44
N MET A 48 -7.52 -9.67 -4.46
CA MET A 48 -6.75 -10.63 -5.25
C MET A 48 -5.70 -11.36 -4.41
N PHE A 49 -5.01 -10.66 -3.50
CA PHE A 49 -4.10 -11.29 -2.55
C PHE A 49 -4.84 -12.11 -1.50
N GLY A 50 -5.97 -11.60 -0.99
CA GLY A 50 -6.86 -12.28 -0.05
C GLY A 50 -7.39 -13.63 -0.56
N TYR A 51 -7.58 -13.76 -1.88
CA TYR A 51 -7.96 -15.03 -2.52
C TYR A 51 -6.92 -16.14 -2.31
N TYR A 52 -5.63 -15.79 -2.27
CA TYR A 52 -4.52 -16.74 -2.15
C TYR A 52 -3.90 -16.80 -0.76
N LYS A 53 -3.99 -15.73 0.03
CA LYS A 53 -3.32 -15.59 1.31
C LYS A 53 -4.31 -14.98 2.32
N GLU A 54 -4.40 -15.57 3.51
CA GLU A 54 -5.30 -15.10 4.58
C GLU A 54 -4.81 -13.80 5.25
N SER A 55 -3.61 -13.31 4.91
CA SER A 55 -3.03 -12.10 5.51
C SER A 55 -3.29 -10.89 4.63
N PRO A 56 -3.69 -9.75 5.23
CA PRO A 56 -3.82 -8.51 4.48
C PRO A 56 -2.48 -8.05 3.93
N PHE A 57 -2.49 -7.57 2.68
CA PHE A 57 -1.28 -7.21 1.94
C PHE A 57 -0.88 -5.76 2.23
N PHE A 58 -1.81 -4.82 2.09
CA PHE A 58 -1.55 -3.42 2.41
C PHE A 58 -1.55 -3.14 3.91
N LEU A 59 -2.41 -3.82 4.67
CA LEU A 59 -2.53 -3.56 6.11
C LEU A 59 -1.46 -4.23 6.98
N SER A 60 -0.49 -4.94 6.39
CA SER A 60 0.65 -5.47 7.15
C SER A 60 1.56 -4.32 7.60
N GLY A 61 1.84 -4.18 8.89
CA GLY A 61 2.71 -3.14 9.45
C GLY A 61 2.29 -2.71 10.86
N GLU A 62 2.97 -1.70 11.41
CA GLU A 62 2.60 -1.09 12.67
C GLU A 62 1.51 -0.05 12.45
N VAL A 63 0.33 -0.27 13.03
CA VAL A 63 -0.73 0.73 13.04
C VAL A 63 -0.38 1.83 14.05
N ILE A 64 -0.11 3.03 13.54
CA ILE A 64 0.26 4.18 14.38
C ILE A 64 -0.89 5.16 14.59
N SER A 65 -1.97 5.06 13.82
CA SER A 65 -3.18 5.84 14.07
C SER A 65 -4.42 5.11 13.59
N GLU A 66 -5.35 4.89 14.50
CA GLU A 66 -6.74 4.51 14.23
C GLU A 66 -7.60 5.65 14.77
N ARG A 67 -8.43 6.36 13.97
CA ARG A 67 -9.79 6.86 14.38
C ARG A 67 -10.50 7.95 13.55
N GLU A 68 -11.83 7.89 13.76
CA GLU A 68 -12.97 8.81 13.58
C GLU A 68 -13.51 9.11 12.18
N ASN A 69 -12.69 9.09 11.13
CA ASN A 69 -13.15 9.34 9.74
C ASN A 69 -12.79 8.22 8.75
N GLY A 70 -12.45 7.03 9.24
CA GLY A 70 -12.07 5.88 8.39
C GLY A 70 -10.61 5.84 7.96
N CYS A 71 -9.82 6.91 8.18
CA CYS A 71 -8.41 6.96 7.81
C CYS A 71 -7.49 6.25 8.83
N LEU A 72 -6.64 5.33 8.34
CA LEU A 72 -5.76 4.45 9.09
C LEU A 72 -4.31 4.70 8.66
N ALA A 73 -3.43 5.03 9.62
CA ALA A 73 -2.00 5.25 9.31
C ALA A 73 -1.16 4.05 9.75
N ILE A 74 -0.38 3.49 8.82
CA ILE A 74 0.46 2.30 9.04
C ILE A 74 1.91 2.61 8.66
N ILE A 75 2.85 2.23 9.52
CA ILE A 75 4.26 2.17 9.16
C ILE A 75 4.60 0.75 8.72
N LYS A 76 5.10 0.59 7.48
CA LYS A 76 5.80 -0.61 7.05
C LYS A 76 7.29 -0.38 7.20
N SER A 77 7.93 -1.13 8.08
CA SER A 77 9.40 -1.16 8.15
C SER A 77 9.98 -1.77 6.87
N THR A 78 11.24 -1.49 6.55
CA THR A 78 11.94 -2.13 5.41
C THR A 78 11.77 -3.65 5.39
N ASP A 79 11.77 -4.31 6.56
CA ASP A 79 11.61 -5.77 6.65
C ASP A 79 10.19 -6.23 6.27
N VAL A 80 9.15 -5.50 6.69
CA VAL A 80 7.77 -5.74 6.22
C VAL A 80 7.68 -5.53 4.71
N VAL A 81 8.35 -4.51 4.17
CA VAL A 81 8.37 -4.24 2.73
C VAL A 81 9.06 -5.39 1.96
N LYS A 82 10.15 -5.97 2.49
CA LYS A 82 10.81 -7.14 1.90
C LYS A 82 9.86 -8.35 1.83
N GLU A 83 9.09 -8.59 2.90
CA GLU A 83 8.10 -9.68 2.93
C GLU A 83 7.00 -9.45 1.90
N ASN A 84 6.42 -8.24 1.84
CA ASN A 84 5.41 -7.93 0.84
C ASN A 84 5.98 -7.98 -0.59
N LEU A 85 7.21 -7.53 -0.82
CA LEU A 85 7.88 -7.64 -2.12
C LEU A 85 8.07 -9.11 -2.53
N LYS A 86 8.46 -9.98 -1.60
CA LYS A 86 8.54 -11.42 -1.86
C LYS A 86 7.18 -11.97 -2.31
N MET A 87 6.10 -11.60 -1.62
CA MET A 87 4.74 -11.99 -2.02
C MET A 87 4.39 -11.49 -3.43
N LEU A 88 4.70 -10.24 -3.77
CA LEU A 88 4.48 -9.68 -5.11
C LEU A 88 5.25 -10.45 -6.20
N MET A 89 6.47 -10.88 -5.90
CA MET A 89 7.35 -11.57 -6.85
C MET A 89 6.98 -13.05 -7.05
N GLU A 90 6.39 -13.70 -6.04
CA GLU A 90 5.90 -15.08 -6.11
C GLU A 90 4.65 -15.22 -7.00
N MET A 91 3.79 -14.19 -7.04
CA MET A 91 2.53 -14.25 -7.79
C MET A 91 2.75 -14.08 -9.29
N SER A 92 2.45 -15.12 -10.06
CA SER A 92 2.50 -15.05 -11.52
C SER A 92 1.31 -14.27 -12.09
N LYS A 93 1.47 -13.73 -13.31
CA LYS A 93 0.39 -13.05 -14.03
C LYS A 93 -0.85 -13.93 -14.15
N LYS A 94 -0.66 -15.23 -14.45
CA LYS A 94 -1.76 -16.20 -14.62
C LYS A 94 -2.52 -16.45 -13.33
N GLU A 95 -1.84 -16.50 -12.18
CA GLU A 95 -2.50 -16.65 -10.88
C GLU A 95 -3.30 -15.40 -10.53
N MET A 96 -2.71 -14.22 -10.72
CA MET A 96 -3.44 -12.97 -10.50
C MET A 96 -4.66 -12.85 -11.41
N GLU A 97 -4.52 -13.19 -12.69
CA GLU A 97 -5.64 -13.19 -13.65
C GLU A 97 -6.74 -14.19 -13.25
N ARG A 98 -6.37 -15.34 -12.68
CA ARG A 98 -7.33 -16.30 -12.14
C ARG A 98 -8.10 -15.72 -10.95
N ALA A 99 -7.42 -15.17 -9.95
CA ALA A 99 -8.09 -14.53 -8.80
C ALA A 99 -9.01 -13.39 -9.25
N TYR A 100 -8.56 -12.56 -10.20
CA TYR A 100 -9.38 -11.50 -10.77
C TYR A 100 -10.67 -12.04 -11.39
N ASN A 101 -10.59 -13.11 -12.19
CA ASN A 101 -11.76 -13.68 -12.85
C ASN A 101 -12.76 -14.30 -11.86
N GLU A 102 -12.29 -14.96 -10.82
CA GLU A 102 -13.14 -15.50 -9.74
C GLU A 102 -13.84 -14.38 -8.96
N LEU A 103 -13.17 -13.25 -8.77
CA LEU A 103 -13.66 -12.10 -8.01
C LEU A 103 -14.26 -10.99 -8.89
N LYS A 104 -14.46 -11.24 -10.19
CA LYS A 104 -14.75 -10.20 -11.19
C LYS A 104 -15.93 -9.27 -10.84
N ASN A 105 -16.95 -9.79 -10.17
CA ASN A 105 -18.12 -9.01 -9.76
C ASN A 105 -17.85 -8.05 -8.59
N ASN A 106 -16.73 -8.21 -7.89
CA ASN A 106 -16.28 -7.40 -6.77
C ASN A 106 -15.13 -6.45 -7.15
N MET A 107 -14.62 -6.55 -8.38
CA MET A 107 -13.51 -5.73 -8.88
C MET A 107 -14.02 -4.38 -9.37
N THR A 108 -13.26 -3.31 -9.12
CA THR A 108 -13.58 -1.95 -9.56
C THR A 108 -12.83 -1.55 -10.83
N ASN A 109 -11.70 -2.20 -11.14
CA ASN A 109 -10.88 -1.94 -12.32
C ASN A 109 -10.75 -3.16 -13.23
N SER A 110 -10.22 -2.94 -14.44
CA SER A 110 -9.82 -4.05 -15.31
C SER A 110 -8.59 -4.78 -14.77
N PHE A 111 -8.41 -6.03 -15.18
CA PHE A 111 -7.21 -6.80 -14.82
C PHE A 111 -5.93 -6.10 -15.29
N GLU A 112 -5.94 -5.48 -16.47
CA GLU A 112 -4.79 -4.77 -17.02
C GLU A 112 -4.37 -3.58 -16.14
N ILE A 113 -5.34 -2.81 -15.65
CA ILE A 113 -5.09 -1.69 -14.73
C ILE A 113 -4.47 -2.20 -13.43
N ASN A 114 -5.09 -3.22 -12.82
CA ASN A 114 -4.58 -3.85 -11.60
C ASN A 114 -3.18 -4.45 -11.80
N TRP A 115 -2.93 -5.07 -12.95
CA TRP A 115 -1.63 -5.68 -13.27
C TRP A 115 -0.54 -4.62 -13.52
N GLU A 116 -0.85 -3.54 -14.23
CA GLU A 116 0.08 -2.42 -14.42
C GLU A 116 0.44 -1.80 -13.05
N PHE A 117 -0.56 -1.61 -12.21
CA PHE A 117 -0.39 -1.11 -10.85
C PHE A 117 0.54 -2.00 -10.02
N LEU A 118 0.35 -3.33 -10.03
CA LEU A 118 1.23 -4.28 -9.33
C LEU A 118 2.69 -4.17 -9.80
N ASN A 119 2.93 -3.93 -11.09
CA ASN A 119 4.28 -3.76 -11.61
C ASN A 119 4.91 -2.44 -11.12
N LYS A 120 4.15 -1.34 -11.05
CA LYS A 120 4.61 -0.09 -10.45
C LYS A 120 4.92 -0.28 -8.96
N LEU A 121 4.07 -0.99 -8.23
CA LEU A 121 4.27 -1.29 -6.81
C LEU A 121 5.52 -2.14 -6.56
N LYS A 122 5.81 -3.12 -7.43
CA LYS A 122 7.06 -3.90 -7.37
C LYS A 122 8.29 -3.01 -7.50
N VAL A 123 8.30 -2.10 -8.47
CA VAL A 123 9.42 -1.17 -8.69
C VAL A 123 9.59 -0.24 -7.49
N PHE A 124 8.49 0.24 -6.93
CA PHE A 124 8.49 1.05 -5.72
C PHE A 124 9.11 0.29 -4.54
N TYR A 125 8.59 -0.89 -4.18
CA TYR A 125 9.14 -1.68 -3.07
C TYR A 125 10.61 -2.09 -3.28
N LEU A 126 11.02 -2.37 -4.52
CA LEU A 126 12.43 -2.60 -4.84
C LEU A 126 13.31 -1.39 -4.49
N ARG A 127 12.87 -0.17 -4.84
CA ARG A 127 13.57 1.07 -4.47
C ARG A 127 13.55 1.31 -2.96
N THR A 128 12.40 1.13 -2.33
CA THR A 128 12.23 1.24 -0.87
C THR A 128 13.26 0.37 -0.14
N VAL A 129 13.36 -0.90 -0.53
CA VAL A 129 14.31 -1.86 0.05
C VAL A 129 15.75 -1.50 -0.29
N GLN A 130 16.04 -1.12 -1.54
CA GLN A 130 17.38 -0.73 -1.98
C GLN A 130 17.94 0.44 -1.16
N PHE A 131 17.10 1.43 -0.83
CA PHE A 131 17.48 2.60 -0.06
C PHE A 131 17.25 2.46 1.44
N ASN A 132 16.83 1.28 1.92
CA ASN A 132 16.51 0.99 3.31
C ASN A 132 15.55 2.02 3.93
N ARG A 133 14.43 2.27 3.24
CA ARG A 133 13.39 3.22 3.65
C ARG A 133 12.18 2.48 4.21
N ASN A 134 11.45 3.15 5.09
CA ASN A 134 10.14 2.68 5.57
C ASN A 134 9.04 3.24 4.67
N ILE A 135 7.84 2.65 4.69
CA ILE A 135 6.66 3.22 4.05
C ILE A 135 5.72 3.74 5.13
N LEU A 136 5.27 4.99 4.99
CA LEU A 136 4.13 5.49 5.72
C LEU A 136 2.90 5.43 4.81
N LEU A 137 1.96 4.57 5.20
CA LEU A 137 0.72 4.30 4.49
C LEU A 137 -0.42 5.06 5.16
N PHE A 138 -1.25 5.75 4.39
CA PHE A 138 -2.50 6.36 4.84
C PHE A 138 -3.65 5.68 4.12
N CYS A 139 -4.32 4.72 4.76
CA CYS A 139 -5.55 4.06 4.31
C CYS A 139 -6.81 4.84 4.71
#